data_AF-A0A935X590-F1
#
_entry.id   AF-A0A935X590-F1
#
_cell.length_a   1.000
_cell.length_b   1.000
_cell.length_c   1.000
_cell.angle_alpha   90.00
_cell.angle_beta   90.00
_cell.angle_gamma   90.00
#
_symmetry.space_group_name_H-M   'P 1'
#
loop_
_entity.id
_entity.type
_entity.pdbx_description
1 polymer ?
#
loop_
_entity_poly.entity_id
_entity_poly.type
_entity_poly.pdbx_seq_one_letter_code
_entity_poly.pdbx_strand_id
1 'polypeptide(L)'
;MVFVVLALHLLSLVIALWAFWGAYKLVRDGGYSAVATNCKDARAEQLPSLAKQHATVLAIFGLWFLLVFIAVIAFKIPFSSWAGLYFAGFGIVIVGKRIIERRHGLQHT
;
A
#
# COMPACT_ATOMS: atom_id res chain seq x y z
N MET A 1 -18.18 -9.95 -19.98
CA MET A 1 -17.55 -8.66 -19.62
C MET A 1 -18.03 -8.09 -18.28
N VAL A 2 -19.35 -8.04 -18.00
CA VAL A 2 -19.89 -7.48 -16.75
C VAL A 2 -19.30 -8.11 -15.47
N PHE A 3 -19.18 -9.44 -15.42
CA PHE A 3 -18.60 -10.15 -14.27
C PHE A 3 -17.12 -9.81 -14.00
N VAL A 4 -16.32 -9.58 -15.04
CA VAL A 4 -14.89 -9.27 -14.90
C VAL A 4 -14.70 -7.86 -14.33
N VAL A 5 -15.51 -6.91 -14.79
CA VAL A 5 -15.51 -5.54 -14.27
C VAL A 5 -15.92 -5.54 -12.79
N LEU A 6 -16.97 -6.27 -12.43
CA LEU A 6 -17.41 -6.39 -11.03
C LEU A 6 -16.34 -7.03 -10.14
N ALA A 7 -15.69 -8.10 -10.62
CA ALA A 7 -14.62 -8.78 -9.88
C ALA A 7 -13.43 -7.85 -9.61
N LEU A 8 -12.98 -7.08 -10.60
CA LEU A 8 -11.89 -6.13 -10.38
C LEU A 8 -12.29 -4.97 -9.45
N HIS A 9 -13.55 -4.52 -9.46
CA HIS A 9 -14.03 -3.51 -8.51
C HIS A 9 -13.93 -4.01 -7.07
N LEU A 10 -14.46 -5.21 -6.83
CA LEU A 10 -14.40 -5.82 -5.52
C LEU A 10 -12.94 -6.05 -5.10
N LEU A 11 -12.07 -6.41 -6.05
CA LEU A 11 -10.64 -6.53 -5.80
C LEU A 11 -10.02 -5.20 -5.35
N SER A 12 -10.34 -4.06 -5.98
CA SER A 12 -9.87 -2.74 -5.53
C SER A 12 -10.31 -2.43 -4.09
N LEU A 13 -11.55 -2.75 -3.74
CA LEU A 13 -12.06 -2.55 -2.39
C LEU A 13 -11.34 -3.46 -1.37
N VAL A 14 -11.14 -4.73 -1.72
CA VAL A 14 -10.40 -5.68 -0.88
C VAL A 14 -8.96 -5.22 -0.66
N ILE A 15 -8.27 -4.75 -1.71
CA ILE A 15 -6.91 -4.20 -1.62
C ILE A 15 -6.89 -2.97 -0.71
N ALA A 16 -7.85 -2.06 -0.86
CA ALA A 16 -7.94 -0.86 -0.03
C ALA A 16 -8.12 -1.21 1.45
N LEU A 17 -9.08 -2.09 1.77
CA LEU A 17 -9.33 -2.54 3.14
C LEU A 17 -8.13 -3.27 3.74
N TRP A 18 -7.50 -4.14 2.97
CA TRP A 18 -6.28 -4.85 3.40
C TRP A 18 -5.15 -3.87 3.70
N ALA A 19 -4.97 -2.84 2.87
CA ALA A 19 -3.94 -1.83 3.06
C ALA A 19 -4.18 -0.97 4.31
N PHE A 20 -5.42 -0.52 4.53
CA PHE A 20 -5.80 0.20 5.75
C PHE A 20 -5.66 -0.66 7.00
N TRP A 21 -6.06 -1.93 6.93
CA TRP A 21 -5.87 -2.87 8.02
C TRP A 21 -4.39 -3.09 8.35
N GLY A 22 -3.55 -3.26 7.32
CA GLY A 22 -2.10 -3.37 7.48
C GLY A 22 -1.47 -2.11 8.10
N ALA A 23 -1.87 -0.93 7.63
CA ALA A 23 -1.43 0.36 8.19
C ALA A 23 -1.86 0.50 9.66
N TYR A 24 -3.12 0.18 9.96
CA TYR A 24 -3.66 0.20 11.31
C TYR A 24 -2.89 -0.73 12.24
N LYS A 25 -2.65 -1.97 11.80
CA LYS A 25 -1.91 -2.98 12.57
C LYS A 25 -0.47 -2.54 12.85
N LEU A 26 0.20 -1.95 11.86
CA LEU A 26 1.56 -1.41 12.02
C LEU A 26 1.63 -0.33 13.10
N VAL A 27 0.62 0.56 13.17
CA VAL A 27 0.57 1.65 14.15
C VAL A 27 0.11 1.16 15.53
N ARG A 28 -0.93 0.33 15.60
CA ARG A 28 -1.55 -0.12 16.84
C ARG A 28 -0.72 -1.16 17.58
N ASP A 29 -0.28 -2.20 16.87
CA ASP A 29 0.39 -3.35 17.50
C ASP A 29 1.89 -3.14 17.63
N GLY A 30 2.41 -1.98 17.18
CA GLY A 30 3.85 -1.74 17.08
C GLY A 30 4.48 -2.86 16.26
N GLY A 31 4.09 -2.98 14.98
CA GLY A 31 4.44 -4.07 14.05
C GLY A 31 5.93 -4.19 13.71
N TYR A 32 6.81 -3.89 14.67
CA TYR A 32 8.26 -3.93 14.63
C TYR A 32 8.78 -5.29 14.22
N SER A 33 8.10 -6.40 14.54
CA SER A 33 8.49 -7.74 14.10
C SER A 33 8.36 -7.94 12.59
N ALA A 34 7.32 -7.35 11.98
CA ALA A 34 7.09 -7.40 10.53
C ALA A 34 8.02 -6.43 9.78
N VAL A 35 8.36 -5.29 10.39
CA VAL A 35 9.33 -4.35 9.83
C VAL A 35 10.75 -4.91 9.97
N ALA A 36 11.11 -5.53 11.10
CA ALA A 36 12.42 -6.13 11.33
C ALA A 36 12.69 -7.32 10.41
N THR A 37 11.68 -8.13 10.07
CA THR A 37 11.84 -9.20 9.08
C THR A 37 12.06 -8.67 7.66
N ASN A 38 11.47 -7.53 7.32
CA ASN A 38 11.62 -6.91 6.00
C ASN A 38 12.84 -5.99 5.87
N CYS A 39 13.33 -5.44 6.99
CA CYS A 39 14.45 -4.51 7.06
C CYS A 39 15.54 -5.12 7.94
N LYS A 40 16.30 -6.07 7.39
CA LYS A 40 17.27 -6.93 8.12
C LYS A 40 18.34 -6.17 8.92
N ASP A 41 18.61 -4.90 8.57
CA ASP A 41 19.65 -4.07 9.21
C ASP A 41 19.09 -2.93 10.08
N ALA A 42 17.77 -2.87 10.29
CA ALA A 42 17.16 -1.78 11.06
C ALA A 42 17.51 -1.89 12.55
N ARG A 43 18.10 -0.84 13.12
CA ARG A 43 18.33 -0.75 14.57
C ARG A 43 17.00 -0.68 15.31
N ALA A 44 16.95 -1.23 16.53
CA ALA A 44 15.74 -1.24 17.36
C ALA A 44 15.10 0.16 17.55
N GLU A 45 15.94 1.21 17.63
CA GLU A 45 15.51 2.61 17.75
C GLU A 45 14.84 3.17 16.49
N GLN A 46 15.15 2.62 15.31
CA GLN A 46 14.57 3.04 14.02
C GLN A 46 13.24 2.35 13.72
N LEU A 47 12.95 1.21 14.36
CA LEU A 47 11.75 0.40 14.11
C LEU A 47 10.43 1.18 14.31
N PRO A 48 10.27 2.05 15.33
CA PRO A 48 9.05 2.84 15.49
C PRO A 48 8.83 3.85 14.36
N SER A 49 9.90 4.51 13.90
CA SER A 49 9.85 5.48 12.81
C SER A 49 9.55 4.79 11.47
N LEU A 50 10.23 3.66 11.20
CA LEU A 50 10.00 2.83 10.02
C LEU A 50 8.57 2.28 9.97
N ALA A 51 8.06 1.75 11.09
CA ALA A 51 6.69 1.23 11.15
C ALA A 51 5.66 2.32 10.84
N LYS A 52 5.83 3.52 11.39
CA LYS A 52 4.94 4.66 11.10
C LYS A 52 5.02 5.08 9.63
N GLN A 53 6.21 5.16 9.06
CA GLN A 53 6.39 5.52 7.64
C GLN A 53 5.82 4.47 6.69
N HIS A 54 6.02 3.17 6.96
CA HIS A 54 5.40 2.09 6.21
C HIS A 54 3.88 2.09 6.34
N ALA A 55 3.35 2.36 7.54
CA ALA A 55 1.92 2.51 7.73
C ALA A 55 1.36 3.68 6.91
N THR A 56 2.06 4.82 6.84
CA THR A 56 1.67 5.94 5.98
C THR A 56 1.66 5.55 4.50
N VAL A 57 2.68 4.84 4.01
CA VAL A 57 2.72 4.37 2.61
C VAL A 57 1.55 3.42 2.32
N LEU A 58 1.28 2.47 3.23
CA LEU A 58 0.13 1.56 3.13
C LEU A 58 -1.21 2.31 3.16
N ALA A 59 -1.35 3.34 4.00
CA ALA A 59 -2.56 4.15 4.05
C ALA A 59 -2.77 4.94 2.75
N ILE A 60 -1.72 5.52 2.17
CA ILE A 60 -1.78 6.22 0.88
C ILE A 60 -2.13 5.22 -0.25
N PHE A 61 -1.54 4.03 -0.22
CA PHE A 61 -1.88 2.95 -1.16
C PHE A 61 -3.35 2.52 -1.03
N GLY A 62 -3.84 2.33 0.20
CA GLY A 62 -5.25 2.02 0.45
C GLY A 62 -6.18 3.11 -0.02
N LEU A 63 -5.83 4.38 0.22
CA LEU A 63 -6.58 5.53 -0.26
C LEU A 63 -6.63 5.60 -1.79
N TRP A 64 -5.53 5.31 -2.47
CA TRP A 64 -5.49 5.25 -3.94
C TRP A 64 -6.50 4.23 -4.48
N PHE A 65 -6.51 3.00 -3.94
CA PHE A 65 -7.43 1.96 -4.38
C PHE A 65 -8.89 2.27 -4.02
N LEU A 66 -9.14 2.96 -2.90
CA LEU A 66 -10.46 3.45 -2.56
C LEU A 66 -10.94 4.52 -3.55
N LEU A 67 -10.06 5.46 -3.94
CA LEU A 67 -10.37 6.48 -4.94
C LEU A 67 -10.61 5.86 -6.32
N VAL A 68 -9.81 4.86 -6.71
CA VAL A 68 -10.05 4.08 -7.93
C VAL A 68 -11.42 3.42 -7.87
N PHE A 69 -11.76 2.74 -6.76
CA PHE A 69 -13.07 2.12 -6.59
C PHE A 69 -14.23 3.12 -6.76
N ILE A 70 -14.16 4.28 -6.08
CA ILE A 70 -15.17 5.34 -6.19
C ILE A 70 -15.23 5.91 -7.60
N ALA A 71 -14.08 6.19 -8.22
CA ALA A 71 -14.02 6.79 -9.55
C ALA A 71 -14.59 5.88 -10.62
N VAL A 72 -14.37 4.57 -10.55
CA VAL A 72 -14.96 3.67 -11.53
C VAL A 72 -16.48 3.57 -11.36
N ILE A 73 -17.00 3.57 -10.12
CA ILE A 73 -18.46 3.60 -9.86
C ILE A 73 -19.08 4.90 -10.37
N ALA A 74 -18.44 6.04 -10.08
CA ALA A 74 -18.97 7.37 -10.42
C ALA A 74 -18.88 7.68 -11.93
N PHE A 75 -17.78 7.30 -12.59
CA PHE A 75 -17.48 7.73 -13.96
C PHE A 75 -17.55 6.61 -15.00
N LYS A 76 -17.89 5.37 -14.61
CA LYS A 76 -17.95 4.20 -15.51
C LYS A 76 -16.68 4.04 -16.35
N ILE A 77 -15.52 4.16 -15.71
CA ILE A 77 -14.20 4.17 -16.37
C ILE A 77 -14.02 2.88 -17.20
N PRO A 78 -13.57 2.99 -18.47
CA PRO A 78 -13.37 1.84 -19.34
C PRO A 78 -12.30 0.88 -18.81
N PHE A 79 -12.51 -0.42 -19.05
CA PHE A 79 -11.65 -1.50 -18.57
C PHE A 79 -10.17 -1.35 -18.98
N SER A 80 -9.90 -0.76 -20.14
CA SER A 80 -8.55 -0.52 -20.65
C SER A 80 -7.69 0.36 -19.73
N SER A 81 -8.31 1.21 -18.91
CA SER A 81 -7.58 2.12 -18.00
C SER A 81 -7.23 1.48 -16.66
N TRP A 82 -7.72 0.28 -16.36
CA TRP A 82 -7.54 -0.38 -15.06
C TRP A 82 -6.11 -0.79 -14.80
N ALA A 83 -5.42 -1.32 -15.81
CA ALA A 83 -4.02 -1.72 -15.67
C ALA A 83 -3.16 -0.53 -15.20
N GLY A 84 -3.33 0.64 -15.81
CA GLY A 84 -2.62 1.86 -15.41
C GLY A 84 -2.90 2.30 -13.98
N LEU A 85 -4.15 2.21 -13.53
CA LEU A 85 -4.53 2.54 -12.15
C LEU A 85 -3.90 1.58 -11.13
N TYR A 86 -3.84 0.28 -11.44
CA TYR A 86 -3.18 -0.71 -10.60
C TYR A 86 -1.67 -0.51 -10.58
N PHE A 87 -1.03 -0.29 -11.73
CA PHE A 87 0.40 0.01 -11.82
C PHE A 87 0.78 1.26 -11.01
N ALA A 88 -0.01 2.33 -11.12
CA ALA A 88 0.19 3.54 -10.32
C ALA A 88 0.11 3.24 -8.81
N GLY A 89 -0.88 2.45 -8.39
CA GLY A 89 -1.03 2.00 -7.02
C GLY A 89 0.20 1.24 -6.51
N PHE A 90 0.63 0.19 -7.21
CA PHE A 90 1.81 -0.59 -6.81
C PHE A 90 3.10 0.26 -6.83
N GLY A 91 3.19 1.23 -7.74
CA GLY A 91 4.28 2.21 -7.78
C GLY A 91 4.43 2.99 -6.47
N ILE A 92 3.32 3.39 -5.82
CA ILE A 92 3.34 4.09 -4.53
C ILE A 92 4.06 3.25 -3.46
N VAL A 93 3.78 1.95 -3.40
CA VAL A 93 4.38 1.05 -2.39
C VAL A 93 5.85 0.83 -2.67
N ILE A 94 6.22 0.56 -3.93
CA ILE A 94 7.61 0.30 -4.32
C ILE A 94 8.48 1.54 -4.09
N VAL A 95 8.03 2.70 -4.58
CA VAL A 95 8.76 3.96 -4.44
C VAL A 95 8.78 4.42 -2.99
N GLY A 96 7.65 4.34 -2.29
CA GLY A 96 7.55 4.68 -0.87
C GLY A 96 8.50 3.85 0.00
N LYS A 97 8.52 2.53 -0.20
CA LYS A 97 9.46 1.62 0.49
C LYS A 97 10.92 2.00 0.19
N ARG A 98 11.26 2.22 -1.08
CA ARG A 98 12.62 2.62 -1.49
C ARG A 98 13.06 3.95 -0.88
N ILE A 99 12.18 4.93 -0.75
CA ILE A 99 12.49 6.23 -0.13
C ILE A 99 12.75 6.04 1.37
N ILE A 100 11.92 5.24 2.05
CA ILE A 100 12.08 4.94 3.47
C ILE A 100 13.44 4.26 3.71
N GLU A 101 13.75 3.21 2.95
CA GLU A 101 15.03 2.48 3.07
C GLU A 101 16.23 3.39 2.88
N ARG A 102 16.22 4.24 1.84
CA ARG A 102 17.29 5.21 1.57
C ARG A 102 17.46 6.23 2.70
N ARG A 103 16.37 6.72 3.29
CA ARG A 103 16.43 7.69 4.40
C ARG A 103 17.03 7.11 5.67
N HIS A 104 16.86 5.80 5.89
CA HIS A 104 17.37 5.11 7.08
C HIS A 104 18.69 4.37 6.83
N GLY A 105 19.28 4.49 5.64
CA GLY A 105 20.55 3.83 5.29
C GLY A 105 20.47 2.32 5.20
N LEU A 106 19.27 1.76 5.00
CA LEU A 106 19.05 0.32 4.90
C LEU A 106 19.46 -0.18 3.51
N GLN A 107 20.11 -1.35 3.45
CA GLN A 107 20.44 -1.98 2.17
C GLN A 107 19.16 -2.46 1.47
N HIS A 108 19.13 -2.29 0.15
CA HIS A 108 18.02 -2.78 -0.67
C HIS A 108 17.99 -4.32 -0.67
N THR A 109 16.90 -4.90 -0.20
CA THR A 109 16.50 -6.31 -0.47
C THR A 109 15.28 -6.37 -1.36
#